data_AF-A0A973FPK9-F1
#
_entry.id   AF-A0A973FPK9-F1
#
_cell.length_a   1.000
_cell.length_b   1.000
_cell.length_c   1.000
_cell.angle_alpha   90.00
_cell.angle_beta   90.00
_cell.angle_gamma   90.00
#
_symmetry.space_group_name_H-M   'P 1'
#
loop_
_entity.id
_entity.type
_entity.pdbx_description
1 polymer ?
#
loop_
_entity_poly.entity_id
_entity_poly.type
_entity_poly.pdbx_seq_one_letter_code
_entity_poly.pdbx_strand_id
1 'polypeptide(L)' 'MSEQLHEDYLIVQVSGEHYALPGMAIREVARWRLPTPVPGAPAVLPGIISQR' A
#
# COMPACT_ATOMS: atom_id res chain seq x y z
N MET A 1 -34.26 -7.63 -3.82
CA MET A 1 -33.05 -8.36 -4.26
C MET A 1 -31.88 -7.45 -3.93
N SER A 2 -31.24 -7.65 -2.78
CA SER A 2 -30.10 -6.83 -2.35
C SER A 2 -28.88 -7.24 -3.17
N GLU A 3 -28.31 -6.32 -3.93
CA GLU A 3 -26.98 -6.51 -4.51
C GLU A 3 -25.98 -6.75 -3.38
N GLN A 4 -25.45 -7.96 -3.29
CA GLN A 4 -24.26 -8.22 -2.48
C GLN A 4 -23.10 -7.56 -3.19
N LEU A 5 -22.69 -6.39 -2.69
CA LEU A 5 -21.43 -5.76 -3.10
C LEU A 5 -20.31 -6.71 -2.71
N HIS A 6 -19.72 -7.39 -3.71
CA HIS A 6 -18.45 -8.09 -3.53
C HIS A 6 -17.37 -7.03 -3.44
N GLU A 7 -16.80 -6.87 -2.25
CA GLU A 7 -15.67 -5.97 -2.03
C GLU A 7 -14.38 -6.79 -2.06
N ASP A 8 -13.53 -6.51 -3.05
CA ASP A 8 -12.23 -7.14 -3.18
C ASP A 8 -11.25 -6.53 -2.18
N TYR A 9 -10.35 -7.36 -1.63
CA TYR A 9 -9.31 -6.92 -0.71
C TYR A 9 -7.95 -7.49 -1.13
N LEU A 10 -6.90 -6.67 -1.04
CA LEU A 10 -5.52 -7.16 -1.08
C LEU A 10 -5.06 -7.51 0.33
N ILE A 11 -4.66 -8.75 0.52
CA ILE A 11 -4.05 -9.21 1.76
C ILE A 11 -2.53 -9.09 1.66
N VAL A 12 -1.91 -8.43 2.63
CA VAL A 12 -0.45 -8.31 2.75
C VAL A 12 0.01 -8.84 4.10
N GLN A 13 1.19 -9.44 4.14
CA GLN A 13 1.81 -9.88 5.38
C GLN A 13 2.92 -8.91 5.77
N VAL A 14 2.86 -8.38 6.99
CA VAL A 14 3.87 -7.48 7.55
C VAL A 14 4.31 -8.04 8.90
N SER A 15 5.59 -8.39 9.02
CA SER A 15 6.16 -8.93 10.27
C SER A 15 5.40 -10.15 10.84
N GLY A 16 4.85 -11.00 9.98
CA GLY A 16 4.09 -12.19 10.38
C GLY A 16 2.58 -11.98 10.48
N GLU A 17 2.11 -10.74 10.55
CA GLU A 17 0.70 -10.37 10.69
C GLU A 17 0.04 -10.08 9.35
N HIS A 18 -1.24 -10.43 9.19
CA HIS A 18 -2.01 -10.17 7.99
C HIS A 18 -2.82 -8.87 8.09
N TYR A 19 -2.74 -8.05 7.05
CA TYR A 19 -3.51 -6.82 6.87
C TYR A 19 -4.29 -6.87 5.56
N ALA A 20 -5.45 -6.21 5.51
CA ALA A 20 -6.30 -6.12 4.33
C ALA A 20 -6.48 -4.66 3.90
N LEU A 21 -6.31 -4.39 2.60
CA LEU A 21 -6.57 -3.08 1.99
C LEU A 21 -7.73 -3.23 1.00
N PRO A 22 -8.74 -2.33 1.01
CA PRO A 22 -9.82 -2.37 0.03
C PRO A 22 -9.28 -2.23 -1.39
N GLY A 23 -9.73 -3.09 -2.30
CA GLY A 23 -9.28 -3.11 -3.70
C GLY A 23 -9.44 -1.77 -4.40
N MET A 24 -10.54 -1.07 -4.10
CA MET A 24 -10.81 0.29 -4.62
C MET A 24 -9.78 1.35 -4.23
N ALA A 25 -9.04 1.14 -3.14
CA ALA A 25 -8.02 2.08 -2.66
C ALA A 25 -6.62 1.78 -3.22
N ILE A 26 -6.47 0.71 -4.01
CA ILE A 26 -5.16 0.24 -4.50
C ILE A 26 -4.96 0.71 -5.93
N ARG A 27 -3.94 1.54 -6.13
CA ARG A 27 -3.54 1.96 -7.49
C ARG A 27 -2.70 0.90 -8.20
N GLU A 28 -1.74 0.30 -7.49
CA GLU A 28 -0.78 -0.65 -8.05
C GLU A 28 -0.08 -1.45 -6.94
N VAL A 29 0.45 -2.62 -7.29
CA VAL A 29 1.39 -3.39 -6.45
C VAL A 29 2.75 -3.39 -7.15
N ALA A 30 3.69 -2.59 -6.63
CA ALA A 30 5.02 -2.45 -7.21
C ALA A 30 6.07 -3.24 -6.43
N ARG A 31 7.18 -3.59 -7.11
CA ARG A 31 8.37 -4.12 -6.43
C ARG A 31 9.00 -3.03 -5.56
N TRP A 32 9.34 -3.39 -4.33
CA TRP A 32 10.03 -2.49 -3.41
C TRP A 32 11.38 -2.05 -3.99
N ARG A 33 11.66 -0.75 -3.86
CA ARG A 33 12.94 -0.12 -4.18
C ARG A 33 13.24 0.87 -3.06
N LEU A 34 14.52 1.05 -2.73
CA LEU A 34 14.92 2.00 -1.70
C LEU A 34 14.44 3.42 -2.07
N PRO A 35 13.62 4.09 -1.24
CA PRO A 35 13.17 5.45 -1.51
C PRO A 35 14.31 6.46 -1.41
N THR A 36 14.24 7.54 -2.19
CA THR A 36 15.16 8.69 -2.06
C THR A 36 14.77 9.50 -0.81
N PRO A 37 15.66 9.66 0.19
CA PRO A 37 15.34 10.41 1.41
C PRO A 37 15.03 11.89 1.14
N VAL A 38 14.12 12.46 1.93
CA VAL A 38 13.76 13.89 1.88
C VAL A 38 14.30 14.59 3.13
N PRO A 39 15.17 15.61 2.99
CA PRO A 39 15.69 16.35 4.14
C PRO A 39 14.56 16.95 5.01
N GLY A 40 14.65 16.73 6.32
CA GLY A 40 13.67 17.25 7.28
C GLY A 40 12.33 16.49 7.35
N ALA A 41 12.15 15.40 6.59
CA ALA A 41 10.94 14.60 6.67
C ALA A 41 10.87 13.80 8.01
N PRO A 42 9.66 13.58 8.56
CA PRO A 42 9.46 12.67 9.68
C PRO A 42 9.99 11.26 9.39
N ALA A 43 10.53 10.58 10.40
CA ALA A 43 11.10 9.23 10.26
C ALA A 43 10.09 8.17 9.74
N VAL A 44 8.79 8.41 9.90
CA VAL A 44 7.72 7.55 9.37
C VAL A 44 7.59 7.63 7.84
N LEU A 45 8.15 8.67 7.20
CA LEU A 45 8.15 8.87 5.76
C LEU A 45 9.54 8.49 5.20
N PRO A 46 9.72 7.27 4.65
CA PRO A 46 11.04 6.79 4.24
C PRO A 46 11.64 7.53 3.04
N GLY A 47 10.82 8.27 2.28
CA GLY A 47 11.27 9.06 1.14
C GLY A 47 10.31 8.99 -0.05
N ILE A 48 10.83 9.30 -1.24
CA ILE A 48 10.06 9.32 -2.50
C ILE A 48 10.54 8.18 -3.41
N ILE A 49 9.60 7.47 -4.03
CA ILE A 49 9.86 6.55 -5.14
C ILE A 49 9.24 7.16 -6.40
N SER A 50 10.04 7.29 -7.46
CA SER A 50 9.52 7.62 -8.79
C SER A 50 8.87 6.37 -9.42
N GLN A 51 7.55 6.41 -9.56
CA GLN A 51 6.73 5.44 -10.31
C GLN A 51 6.12 6.15 -11.53
N ARG A 52 5.93 5.42 -12.62
CA ARG A 52 5.39 5.94 -13.89
C ARG A 52 3.88 5.97 -13.86
#